data_AF-A0A084SHM6-F1
#
_entry.id   AF-A0A084SHM6-F1
#
_cell.length_a   1.000
_cell.length_b   1.000
_cell.length_c   1.000
_cell.angle_alpha   90.00
_cell.angle_beta   90.00
_cell.angle_gamma   90.00
#
_symmetry.space_group_name_H-M   'P 1'
#
loop_
_entity.id
_entity.type
_entity.pdbx_description
1 polymer ?
#
loop_
_entity_poly.entity_id
_entity_poly.type
_entity_poly.pdbx_seq_one_letter_code
_entity_poly.pdbx_strand_id
1 'polypeptide(L)'
;MAAAYQQLMHSTVKMVEDTGEQLRQLATLSTAASGVALRLMLSGEKPQQSAQAMAQAQQSLQQATEIFQQIGQVSTRFLERLQPPLPAQPAPAPAPAAVEASGSDTPGKP
;
A
#
# COMPACT_ATOMS: atom_id res chain seq x y z
N MET A 1 23.95 2.12 18.05
CA MET A 1 23.49 2.62 16.73
C MET A 1 22.30 1.83 16.18
N ALA A 2 22.24 0.50 16.30
CA ALA A 2 21.10 -0.31 15.80
C ALA A 2 19.71 0.10 16.36
N ALA A 3 19.63 0.47 17.64
CA ALA A 3 18.36 0.89 18.26
C ALA A 3 17.80 2.20 17.67
N ALA A 4 18.65 3.19 17.39
CA ALA A 4 18.24 4.44 16.76
C ALA A 4 17.72 4.20 15.33
N TYR A 5 18.30 3.21 14.64
CA TYR A 5 17.87 2.79 13.31
C TYR A 5 16.49 2.15 13.31
N GLN A 6 16.25 1.23 14.25
CA GLN A 6 14.95 0.60 14.45
C GLN A 6 13.88 1.62 14.84
N GLN A 7 14.22 2.61 15.68
CA GLN A 7 13.32 3.71 16.02
C GLN A 7 12.95 4.56 14.80
N LEU A 8 13.91 4.88 13.93
CA LEU A 8 13.64 5.63 12.68
C LEU A 8 12.74 4.84 11.74
N MET A 9 13.02 3.56 11.50
CA MET A 9 12.16 2.73 10.65
C MET A 9 10.75 2.61 11.23
N HIS A 10 10.62 2.36 12.53
CA HIS A 10 9.31 2.27 13.19
C HIS A 10 8.54 3.59 13.14
N SER A 11 9.22 4.73 13.33
CA SER A 11 8.58 6.05 13.19
C SER A 11 8.10 6.34 11.77
N THR A 12 8.85 5.88 10.76
CA THR A 12 8.50 6.04 9.35
C THR A 12 7.28 5.20 8.99
N VAL A 13 7.26 3.94 9.42
CA VAL A 13 6.09 3.05 9.24
C VAL A 13 4.86 3.65 9.90
N LYS A 14 4.99 4.08 11.15
CA LYS A 14 3.89 4.71 11.87
C LYS A 14 3.35 5.96 11.18
N MET A 15 4.23 6.81 10.64
CA MET A 15 3.81 8.00 9.87
C MET A 15 2.97 7.61 8.65
N VAL A 16 3.38 6.57 7.90
CA VAL A 16 2.62 6.10 6.73
C VAL A 16 1.27 5.53 7.14
N GLU A 17 1.22 4.75 8.23
CA GLU A 17 -0.04 4.21 8.78
C GLU A 17 -1.00 5.33 9.23
N ASP A 18 -0.50 6.28 10.01
CA ASP A 18 -1.28 7.42 10.52
C ASP A 18 -1.84 8.26 9.36
N THR A 19 -1.02 8.50 8.31
CA THR A 19 -1.47 9.24 7.12
C THR A 19 -2.51 8.46 6.33
N GLY A 20 -2.37 7.13 6.23
CA GLY A 20 -3.35 6.28 5.55
C GLY A 20 -4.70 6.27 6.26
N GLU A 21 -4.69 6.26 7.59
CA GLU A 21 -5.91 6.35 8.39
C GLU A 21 -6.59 7.73 8.22
N GLN A 22 -5.82 8.82 8.21
CA GLN A 22 -6.35 10.15 7.92
C GLN A 22 -6.98 10.24 6.52
N LEU A 23 -6.34 9.66 5.51
CA LEU A 23 -6.88 9.61 4.15
C LEU A 23 -8.21 8.85 4.11
N ARG A 24 -8.32 7.72 4.80
CA ARG A 24 -9.56 6.95 4.91
C ARG A 24 -10.67 7.75 5.58
N GLN A 25 -10.38 8.43 6.68
CA GLN A 25 -11.35 9.29 7.36
C GLN A 25 -11.84 10.44 6.46
N LEU A 26 -10.93 11.08 5.74
CA LEU A 26 -11.28 12.14 4.79
C LEU A 26 -12.12 11.59 3.62
N ALA A 27 -11.83 10.38 3.15
CA ALA A 27 -12.64 9.71 2.14
C ALA A 27 -14.07 9.41 2.61
N THR A 28 -14.22 8.93 3.84
CA THR A 28 -15.55 8.71 4.45
C THR A 28 -16.31 10.03 4.57
N LEU A 29 -15.68 11.09 5.09
CA LEU A 29 -16.31 12.41 5.23
C LEU A 29 -16.68 13.01 3.88
N SER A 30 -15.81 12.94 2.89
CA SER A 30 -16.06 13.44 1.53
C SER A 30 -17.23 12.70 0.87
N THR A 31 -17.32 11.39 1.05
CA THR A 31 -18.45 10.57 0.56
C THR A 31 -19.76 10.96 1.23
N ALA A 32 -19.77 11.11 2.55
CA ALA A 32 -20.95 11.53 3.30
C ALA A 32 -21.40 12.94 2.90
N ALA A 33 -20.47 13.90 2.83
CA ALA A 33 -20.73 15.27 2.38
C ALA A 33 -21.29 15.31 0.96
N SER A 34 -20.74 14.50 0.05
CA SER A 34 -21.23 14.36 -1.32
C SER A 34 -22.65 13.80 -1.36
N GLY A 35 -22.97 12.81 -0.53
CA GLY A 35 -24.33 12.26 -0.43
C GLY A 35 -25.36 13.29 0.06
N VAL A 36 -25.01 14.09 1.08
CA VAL A 36 -25.85 15.19 1.57
C VAL A 36 -26.04 16.25 0.49
N ALA A 37 -24.97 16.65 -0.18
CA ALA A 37 -25.04 17.64 -1.25
C ALA A 37 -25.88 17.15 -2.44
N LEU A 38 -25.73 15.89 -2.86
CA LEU A 38 -26.58 15.28 -3.89
C LEU A 38 -28.05 15.32 -3.49
N ARG A 39 -28.37 14.98 -2.24
CA ARG A 39 -29.75 15.04 -1.73
C ARG A 39 -30.31 16.47 -1.82
N LEU A 40 -29.57 17.47 -1.37
CA LEU A 40 -29.98 18.87 -1.43
C LEU A 40 -30.17 19.34 -2.88
N MET A 41 -29.27 18.92 -3.77
CA MET A 41 -29.39 19.23 -5.19
C MET A 41 -30.66 18.62 -5.81
N LEU A 42 -30.99 17.37 -5.47
CA LEU A 42 -32.19 16.67 -5.94
C LEU A 42 -33.48 17.21 -5.30
N SER A 43 -33.43 17.73 -4.08
CA SER A 43 -34.57 18.42 -3.46
C SER A 43 -34.80 19.82 -4.01
N GLY A 44 -33.92 20.32 -4.89
CA GLY A 44 -33.95 21.69 -5.41
C GLY A 44 -33.45 22.73 -4.40
N GLU A 45 -32.95 22.30 -3.23
CA GLU A 45 -32.38 23.18 -2.23
C GLU A 45 -30.94 23.52 -2.57
N LYS A 46 -30.71 24.81 -2.84
CA LYS A 46 -29.36 25.40 -3.01
C LYS A 46 -28.46 24.58 -3.96
N PRO A 47 -28.93 24.21 -5.17
CA PRO A 47 -28.23 23.28 -6.06
C PRO A 47 -26.80 23.73 -6.42
N GLN A 48 -26.59 25.03 -6.58
CA GLN A 48 -25.25 25.60 -6.81
C GLN A 48 -24.30 25.42 -5.62
N GLN A 49 -24.77 25.65 -4.39
CA GLN A 49 -23.93 25.51 -3.19
C GLN A 49 -23.62 24.03 -2.96
N SER A 50 -24.58 23.14 -3.20
CA SER A 50 -24.40 21.69 -3.15
C SER A 50 -23.37 21.21 -4.16
N ALA A 51 -23.47 21.64 -5.42
CA ALA A 51 -22.47 21.31 -6.45
C ALA A 51 -21.07 21.83 -6.09
N GLN A 52 -20.98 23.03 -5.53
CA GLN A 52 -19.71 23.61 -5.09
C GLN A 52 -19.10 22.85 -3.91
N ALA A 53 -19.92 22.46 -2.92
CA ALA A 53 -19.48 21.65 -1.78
C ALA A 53 -18.98 20.26 -2.24
N MET A 54 -19.65 19.62 -3.20
CA MET A 54 -19.17 18.38 -3.81
C MET A 54 -17.83 18.56 -4.52
N ALA A 55 -17.66 19.62 -5.31
CA ALA A 55 -16.42 19.89 -6.01
C ALA A 55 -15.25 20.11 -5.02
N GLN A 56 -15.48 20.86 -3.94
CA GLN A 56 -14.49 21.06 -2.89
C GLN A 56 -14.14 19.76 -2.16
N ALA A 57 -15.14 18.94 -1.85
CA ALA A 57 -14.93 17.64 -1.20
C ALA A 57 -14.12 16.68 -2.07
N GLN A 58 -14.35 16.66 -3.38
CA GLN A 58 -13.58 15.88 -4.35
C GLN A 58 -12.14 16.40 -4.48
N GLN A 59 -11.96 17.72 -4.56
CA GLN A 59 -10.64 18.34 -4.65
C GLN A 59 -9.79 18.08 -3.41
N SER A 60 -10.38 18.21 -2.22
CA SER A 60 -9.70 17.92 -0.95
C SER A 60 -9.22 16.47 -0.88
N LEU A 61 -10.04 15.53 -1.36
CA LEU A 61 -9.69 14.11 -1.42
C LEU A 61 -8.56 13.82 -2.40
N GLN A 62 -8.56 14.47 -3.56
CA GLN A 62 -7.46 14.37 -4.53
C GLN A 62 -6.15 14.87 -3.92
N GLN A 63 -6.17 16.05 -3.30
CA GLN A 63 -4.97 16.62 -2.64
C GLN A 63 -4.46 15.73 -1.51
N ALA A 64 -5.36 15.19 -0.67
CA ALA A 64 -4.98 14.26 0.39
C ALA A 64 -4.34 12.98 -0.18
N THR A 65 -4.86 12.48 -1.30
CA THR A 65 -4.32 11.31 -2.00
C THR A 65 -2.92 11.58 -2.55
N GLU A 66 -2.71 12.75 -3.18
CA GLU A 66 -1.39 13.16 -3.67
C GLU A 66 -0.36 13.27 -2.53
N ILE A 67 -0.74 13.88 -1.41
CA ILE A 67 0.12 14.00 -0.23
C ILE A 67 0.48 12.61 0.32
N PHE A 68 -0.51 11.71 0.43
CA PHE A 68 -0.26 10.33 0.87
C PHE A 68 0.72 9.60 -0.05
N GLN A 69 0.58 9.75 -1.38
CA GLN A 69 1.51 9.17 -2.35
C GLN A 69 2.93 9.74 -2.17
N GLN A 70 3.07 11.05 -1.98
CA GLN A 70 4.36 11.69 -1.75
C GLN A 70 5.03 11.18 -0.46
N ILE A 71 4.27 11.09 0.64
CA ILE A 71 4.76 10.53 1.91
C ILE A 71 5.21 9.08 1.72
N GLY A 72 4.44 8.27 0.99
CA GLY A 72 4.81 6.91 0.64
C GLY A 72 6.13 6.84 -0.13
N GLN A 73 6.29 7.64 -1.19
CA GLN A 73 7.51 7.68 -1.99
C GLN A 73 8.74 8.12 -1.20
N VAL A 74 8.61 9.17 -0.37
CA VAL A 74 9.69 9.66 0.50
C VAL A 74 10.07 8.59 1.52
N SER A 75 9.08 7.94 2.13
CA SER A 75 9.29 6.86 3.09
C SER A 75 10.00 5.67 2.45
N THR A 76 9.58 5.23 1.26
CA THR A 76 10.25 4.14 0.54
C THR A 76 11.71 4.48 0.25
N ARG A 77 11.98 5.66 -0.31
CA ARG A 77 13.37 6.10 -0.58
C ARG A 77 14.21 6.19 0.68
N PHE A 78 13.60 6.59 1.80
CA PHE A 78 14.27 6.63 3.09
C PHE A 78 14.61 5.22 3.59
N LEU A 79 13.66 4.28 3.55
CA LEU A 79 13.89 2.89 3.96
C LEU A 79 14.90 2.17 3.06
N GLU A 80 14.90 2.43 1.76
CA GLU A 80 15.89 1.90 0.81
C GLU A 80 17.31 2.37 1.13
N ARG A 81 17.48 3.66 1.49
CA ARG A 81 18.78 4.18 1.94
C ARG A 81 19.22 3.59 3.27
N LEU A 82 18.26 3.17 4.08
CA LEU A 82 18.52 2.57 5.37
C LEU A 82 18.81 1.06 5.26
N GLN A 83 18.30 0.37 4.26
CA GLN A 83 18.59 -1.05 4.07
C GLN A 83 20.01 -1.24 3.50
N PRO A 84 20.90 -2.03 4.12
CA PRO A 84 22.10 -2.49 3.44
C PRO A 84 21.69 -3.26 2.18
N PRO A 85 22.51 -3.28 1.09
CA PRO A 85 22.21 -4.09 -0.07
C PRO A 85 21.96 -5.51 0.41
N LEU A 86 20.80 -6.07 0.05
CA LEU A 86 20.48 -7.46 0.33
C LEU A 86 21.72 -8.28 -0.05
N PRO A 87 22.32 -9.07 0.86
CA PRO A 87 23.31 -10.05 0.42
C PRO A 87 22.62 -10.85 -0.68
N ALA A 88 23.27 -10.96 -1.85
CA ALA A 88 22.74 -11.72 -2.97
C ALA A 88 22.19 -13.03 -2.42
N GLN A 89 20.88 -13.27 -2.59
CA GLN A 89 20.27 -14.51 -2.12
C GLN A 89 21.14 -15.64 -2.68
N PRO A 90 21.75 -16.50 -1.83
CA PRO A 90 22.43 -17.66 -2.35
C PRO A 90 21.40 -18.41 -3.20
N ALA A 91 21.79 -18.73 -4.44
CA ALA A 91 20.92 -19.39 -5.39
C ALA A 91 20.15 -20.53 -4.69
N PRO A 92 18.85 -20.71 -4.98
CA PRO A 92 18.06 -21.76 -4.35
C PRO A 92 18.84 -23.06 -4.47
N ALA A 93 19.11 -23.69 -3.32
CA ALA A 93 19.85 -24.94 -3.26
C ALA A 93 19.22 -25.92 -4.26
N PRO A 94 20.02 -26.65 -5.06
CA PRO A 94 19.48 -27.65 -5.97
C PRO A 94 18.61 -28.60 -5.14
N ALA A 95 17.37 -28.80 -5.60
CA ALA A 95 16.42 -29.69 -4.94
C ALA A 95 17.09 -31.05 -4.69
N PRO A 96 16.86 -31.70 -3.53
CA PRO A 96 17.38 -33.02 -3.28
C PRO A 96 16.89 -33.93 -4.41
N ALA A 97 17.84 -34.59 -5.09
CA ALA A 97 17.54 -35.54 -6.14
C ALA A 97 16.47 -36.51 -5.64
N ALA A 98 15.33 -36.54 -6.33
CA ALA A 98 14.33 -37.57 -6.11
C ALA A 98 15.04 -38.92 -6.22
N VAL A 99 15.04 -39.66 -5.12
CA VAL A 99 15.38 -41.09 -5.15
C VAL A 99 14.36 -41.73 -6.07
N GLU A 100 14.74 -41.97 -7.31
CA GLU A 100 14.01 -42.84 -8.23
C GLU A 100 14.10 -44.26 -7.68
N ALA A 101 13.15 -44.58 -6.79
CA ALA A 101 12.74 -45.94 -6.58
C ALA A 101 11.83 -46.34 -7.76
N SER A 102 12.39 -46.96 -8.79
CA SER A 102 11.59 -47.84 -9.65
C SER A 102 12.49 -48.85 -10.34
N GLY A 103 12.44 -50.08 -9.83
CA GLY A 103 13.13 -51.21 -10.42
C GLY A 103 12.51 -51.62 -11.74
N SER A 104 13.37 -52.07 -12.66
CA SER A 104 13.08 -53.13 -13.62
C SER A 104 14.39 -53.50 -14.31
N ASP A 105 15.19 -54.35 -13.66
CA ASP A 105 16.30 -55.04 -14.32
C ASP A 105 15.83 -56.45 -14.68
N THR A 106 15.41 -56.62 -15.93
CA THR A 106 15.56 -57.87 -16.67
C THR A 106 16.17 -57.51 -18.02
N PRO A 107 17.23 -58.22 -18.42
CA PRO A 107 17.04 -59.05 -19.61
C PRO A 107 17.76 -60.39 -19.52
N GLY A 108 17.16 -61.42 -20.12
CA GLY A 108 17.72 -62.75 -20.21
C GLY A 108 18.77 -62.93 -21.31
N LYS A 109 19.73 -63.82 -21.00
CA LYS A 109 20.40 -64.81 -21.85
C LYS A 109 21.43 -64.35 -22.90
N PRO A 110 22.39 -65.21 -23.29
CA PRO A 110 22.17 -66.51 -23.98
C PRO A 110 22.25 -67.80 -23.13
#